data_AF-X1Q903-F1
#
_entry.id   AF-X1Q903-F1
#
_cell.length_a   1.000
_cell.length_b   1.000
_cell.length_c   1.000
_cell.angle_alpha   90.00
_cell.angle_beta   90.00
_cell.angle_gamma   90.00
#
_symmetry.space_group_name_H-M   'P 1'
#
loop_
_entity.id
_entity.type
_entity.pdbx_description
1 polymer ?
#
loop_
_entity_poly.entity_id
_entity_poly.type
_entity_poly.pdbx_seq_one_letter_code
_entity_poly.pdbx_strand_id
1 'polypeptide(L)' 'YALDTTKITRELGWEPNISFDEGLKNTIEWYIEHEAWWRRIKSGEYAKYYDRIHHRR' A
#
# COMPACT_ATOMS: atom_id res chain seq x y z
N TYR A 1 12.32 6.66 7.44
CA TYR A 1 11.62 7.81 8.02
C TYR A 1 10.72 7.26 9.13
N ALA A 2 10.84 7.77 10.36
CA ALA A 2 9.97 7.37 11.48
C ALA A 2 9.15 8.60 11.88
N LEU A 3 7.82 8.44 11.93
CA LEU A 3 6.89 9.48 12.36
C LEU A 3 6.66 9.36 13.87
N ASP A 4 6.68 10.49 14.57
CA ASP A 4 6.28 10.55 15.97
C ASP A 4 4.76 10.75 16.07
N THR A 5 4.07 9.77 16.65
CA THR A 5 2.62 9.78 16.84
C THR A 5 2.19 10.19 18.25
N THR A 6 3.13 10.55 19.16
CA THR A 6 2.82 10.84 20.57
C THR A 6 1.75 11.92 20.77
N LYS A 7 1.74 12.96 19.92
CA LYS A 7 0.76 14.06 20.03
C LYS A 7 -0.67 13.57 19.86
N ILE A 8 -0.95 12.77 18.83
CA ILE A 8 -2.31 12.31 18.52
C ILE A 8 -2.79 11.28 19.56
N THR A 9 -1.87 10.46 20.08
CA THR A 9 -2.16 9.55 21.18
C THR A 9 -2.48 10.30 22.47
N ARG A 10 -1.75 11.37 22.81
CA ARG A 10 -2.01 12.14 24.03
C ARG A 10 -3.29 12.98 23.95
N GLU A 11 -3.53 13.65 22.82
CA GLU A 11 -4.60 14.63 22.70
C GLU A 11 -5.94 13.99 22.35
N LEU A 12 -5.92 12.89 21.57
CA LEU A 12 -7.14 12.25 21.06
C LEU A 12 -7.30 10.79 21.53
N GLY A 13 -6.34 10.25 22.28
CA GLY A 13 -6.36 8.84 22.68
C GLY A 13 -6.17 7.88 21.51
N TRP A 14 -5.63 8.35 20.38
CA TRP A 14 -5.50 7.52 19.19
C TRP A 14 -4.39 6.49 19.34
N GLU A 15 -4.72 5.25 18.98
CA GLU A 15 -3.77 4.15 18.82
C GLU A 15 -4.12 3.34 17.56
N PRO A 16 -3.11 2.72 16.91
CA PRO A 16 -3.37 1.83 15.79
C PRO A 16 -4.09 0.56 16.27
N ASN A 17 -5.27 0.31 15.72
CA ASN A 17 -6.06 -0.89 16.03
C ASN A 17 -5.54 -2.17 15.36
N ILE A 18 -4.66 -2.03 14.36
CA ILE A 18 -4.15 -3.14 13.55
C ILE A 18 -2.62 -3.11 13.65
N SER A 19 -2.03 -4.24 14.02
CA SER A 19 -0.58 -4.42 14.02
C SER A 19 -0.02 -4.40 12.61
N PHE A 20 1.28 -4.16 12.45
CA PHE A 20 1.90 -4.19 11.12
C PHE A 20 1.73 -5.55 10.43
N ASP A 21 2.00 -6.65 11.14
CA ASP A 21 1.90 -8.01 10.61
C ASP A 21 0.47 -8.35 10.15
N GLU A 22 -0.53 -7.98 10.95
CA GLU A 22 -1.93 -8.17 10.62
C GLU A 22 -2.33 -7.31 9.41
N GLY A 23 -1.94 -6.04 9.40
CA GLY A 23 -2.21 -5.13 8.29
C GLY A 23 -1.57 -5.60 6.99
N LEU A 24 -0.35 -6.13 7.04
CA LEU A 24 0.34 -6.69 5.89
C LEU A 24 -0.37 -7.94 5.37
N LYS A 25 -0.77 -8.85 6.26
CA LYS A 25 -1.55 -10.04 5.88
C LYS A 25 -2.85 -9.65 5.18
N ASN A 26 -3.64 -8.77 5.79
CA ASN A 26 -4.91 -8.31 5.24
C ASN A 26 -4.73 -7.61 3.89
N THR A 27 -3.64 -6.86 3.75
CA THR A 27 -3.29 -6.22 2.47
C THR A 27 -3.02 -7.27 1.39
N ILE A 28 -2.21 -8.29 1.69
CA ILE A 28 -1.92 -9.36 0.72
C ILE A 28 -3.20 -10.08 0.30
N GLU A 29 -4.04 -10.46 1.26
CA GLU A 29 -5.33 -11.12 1.01
C GLU A 29 -6.22 -10.26 0.11
N TRP A 30 -6.33 -8.96 0.41
CA TRP A 30 -7.11 -8.04 -0.41
C TRP A 30 -6.61 -8.00 -1.86
N TYR A 31 -5.30 -7.97 -2.10
CA TYR A 31 -4.73 -7.96 -3.46
C TYR A 31 -5.02 -9.25 -4.22
N ILE A 32 -5.03 -10.40 -3.54
CA ILE A 32 -5.38 -11.69 -4.15
C ILE A 32 -6.85 -11.69 -4.56
N GLU A 33 -7.74 -11.25 -3.67
CA GLU A 33 -9.19 -11.23 -3.91
C GLU A 33 -9.60 -10.21 -4.98
N HIS A 34 -8.87 -9.11 -5.10
CA HIS A 34 -9.22 -7.99 -6.00
C HIS A 34 -8.38 -7.98 -7.29
N GLU A 35 -8.09 -9.15 -7.84
CA GLU A 35 -7.27 -9.30 -9.04
C GLU A 35 -7.74 -8.47 -10.24
N ALA A 36 -9.04 -8.49 -10.53
CA ALA A 36 -9.62 -7.72 -11.62
C ALA A 36 -9.41 -6.20 -11.46
N TRP A 37 -9.38 -5.72 -10.22
CA TRP A 37 -9.23 -4.29 -9.93
C TRP A 37 -7.82 -3.79 -10.25
N TRP A 38 -6.76 -4.51 -9.89
CA TRP A 38 -5.39 -4.05 -10.18
C TRP A 38 -4.93 -4.46 -11.58
N ARG A 39 -5.45 -5.56 -12.16
CA ARG A 39 -5.10 -5.96 -13.54
C ARG A 39 -5.44 -4.88 -14.57
N ARG A 40 -6.62 -4.25 -14.46
CA ARG A 40 -7.04 -3.15 -15.36
C ARG A 40 -6.12 -1.92 -15.26
N ILE A 41 -5.56 -1.67 -14.08
CA ILE A 41 -4.64 -0.54 -13.84
C ILE A 41 -3.30 -0.86 -14.51
N LYS A 42 -2.82 -2.11 -14.36
CA LYS A 42 -1.53 -2.55 -14.88
C LYS A 42 -1.48 -2.60 -16.41
N SER A 43 -2.59 -2.93 -17.09
CA SER A 43 -2.65 -3.03 -18.56
C SER A 43 -2.65 -1.69 -19.30
N GLY A 44 -2.87 -0.57 -18.61
CA GLY A 44 -2.95 0.76 -19.21
C GLY A 44 -1.61 1.50 -19.25
N GLU A 45 -1.64 2.79 -18.96
CA GLU A 45 -0.47 3.68 -18.93
C GLU A 45 0.65 3.20 -17.99
N TYR A 46 0.31 2.37 -16.99
CA TYR A 46 1.28 1.77 -16.08
C TYR A 46 2.24 0.79 -16.78
N ALA A 47 1.77 0.00 -17.74
CA ALA A 47 2.64 -0.87 -18.55
C ALA A 47 3.67 -0.04 -19.33
N LYS A 48 3.22 1.03 -19.99
CA LYS A 48 4.09 1.95 -20.76
C LYS A 48 5.12 2.65 -19.86
N TYR A 49 4.73 3.02 -18.63
CA TYR A 49 5.64 3.58 -17.64
C TYR A 49 6.74 2.58 -17.25
N TYR A 50 6.38 1.32 -16.98
CA TYR A 50 7.33 0.26 -16.65
C TYR A 50 8.35 0.03 -17.77
N ASP A 51 7.88 -0.07 -19.01
CA ASP A 51 8.77 -0.24 -20.17
C ASP A 51 9.80 0.90 -20.26
N ARG A 52 9.35 2.15 -20.07
CA ARG A 52 10.23 3.34 -20.12
C ARG A 52 11.27 3.37 -19.00
N ILE A 53 10.91 2.92 -17.80
CA ILE A 53 11.81 2.90 -16.63
C ILE A 53 12.83 1.76 -16.75
N HIS A 54 12.40 0.59 -17.22
CA HIS A 54 13.26 -0.59 -17.33
C HIS A 54 14.12 -0.63 -18.60
N HIS A 55 13.73 0.06 -19.68
CA HIS A 55 14.58 0.25 -20.87
C HIS A 55 15.69 1.29 -20.70
N ARG A 56 15.72 2.05 -19.60
CA ARG A 56 16.80 2.99 -19.25
C ARG A 56 17.88 2.37 -18.34
N ARG A 57 17.98 1.04 -18.29
CA ARG A 57 19.08 0.31 -17.66
C ARG A 57 19.96 -0.36 -18.70
#